data_AF-A0A917R6N1-F1
#
_entry.id   AF-A0A917R6N1-F1
#
_cell.length_a   1.000
_cell.length_b   1.000
_cell.length_c   1.000
_cell.angle_alpha   90.00
_cell.angle_beta   90.00
_cell.angle_gamma   90.00
#
_symmetry.space_group_name_H-M   'P 1'
#
loop_
_entity.id
_entity.type
_entity.pdbx_description
1 polymer ?
#
loop_
_entity_poly.entity_id
_entity_poly.type
_entity_poly.pdbx_seq_one_letter_code
_entity_poly.pdbx_strand_id
1 'polypeptide(L)'
;MSVTPVGADARPARWRAGAGRVVAGTALLTAVALLPWLSGNDPALTVLRARSADQDPTPAQLAAIREQLGLDEGPFTHLAHWLGGLPRGDAGTSWVSGEPVLPQVSTAFAVSVTLMLGALVVTIAVAALVCARTLHLGSRRRLRQGRAGTGAAVLAALPKFLLASLLATVCGVWLGWFPSQGWEGPRSMVLPALALGVPSGAMIGGLLDQSLPAAFNEPWARTWHAYGFRSGHVARHALRRTLAGVLPQLLPTVVALVGGAVAVEKIFNIPGLGRLALDAATAQDLPPLQTATLVLVLLGVVAGLLIQALRRALLGPALRDGALPTLHAPALPRRRSTRRVAGFCAVALLTLVVAGLLRDPLHVDTAARLLPPSAAHPLGTDSLGRDLLARLGHGALRTASVAFAVTAVSTALGLLLGMAARVGAGLTEVVSTLPAVLAGLLTTAVTGPSVWGAALAVCLVGWSPYAAQTAALLEQERASGHMLAAISFGADRRYLLRRHLLPAVLPSVLRNALLRLPTTVLVLASLGFLGLGEQPPTPEWGRLLSENQPYAELAPWTVLGPACALVLLSVLAVSGTASGRGRARGREKVPSLQK
;
A
#
# COMPACT_ATOMS: atom_id res chain seq x y z
N MET A 1 3.92 37.91 -8.19
CA MET A 1 3.26 36.59 -8.34
C MET A 1 2.20 36.76 -9.40
N SER A 2 2.38 36.19 -10.59
CA SER A 2 1.36 36.24 -11.64
C SER A 2 0.22 35.30 -11.26
N VAL A 3 -0.94 35.89 -10.98
CA VAL A 3 -2.21 35.16 -10.83
C VAL A 3 -2.66 34.81 -12.24
N THR A 4 -2.35 33.60 -12.71
CA THR A 4 -2.92 33.07 -13.94
C THR A 4 -4.38 32.66 -13.69
N PRO A 5 -5.32 33.03 -14.57
CA PRO A 5 -6.74 32.72 -14.38
C PRO A 5 -6.98 31.20 -14.45
N VAL A 6 -7.90 30.73 -13.60
CA VAL A 6 -8.23 29.33 -13.31
C VAL A 6 -8.92 28.58 -14.48
N GLY A 7 -9.01 29.16 -15.68
CA GLY A 7 -9.87 28.65 -16.75
C GLY A 7 -9.22 28.08 -18.02
N ALA A 8 -7.95 28.36 -18.33
CA ALA A 8 -7.51 28.29 -19.73
C ALA A 8 -6.87 26.96 -20.20
N ASP A 9 -6.55 26.00 -19.33
CA ASP A 9 -5.63 24.92 -19.74
C ASP A 9 -5.93 23.55 -19.09
N ALA A 10 -7.05 22.94 -19.47
CA ALA A 10 -7.38 21.55 -19.08
C ALA A 10 -6.63 20.47 -19.90
N ARG A 11 -6.02 20.84 -21.04
CA ARG A 11 -5.21 19.95 -21.89
C ARG A 11 -3.81 19.63 -21.33
N PRO A 12 -3.02 20.56 -20.74
CA PRO A 12 -1.69 20.26 -20.22
C PRO A 12 -1.67 19.30 -19.01
N ALA A 13 -2.75 19.18 -18.23
CA ALA A 13 -2.78 18.32 -17.05
C ALA A 13 -2.68 16.81 -17.39
N ARG A 14 -3.22 16.36 -18.53
CA ARG A 14 -3.24 14.94 -18.91
C ARG A 14 -1.91 14.45 -19.47
N TRP A 15 -1.26 15.27 -20.29
CA TRP A 15 0.06 14.98 -20.84
C TRP A 15 1.12 14.95 -19.74
N ARG A 16 1.04 15.88 -18.78
CA ARG A 16 1.91 15.87 -17.59
C ARG A 16 1.78 14.57 -16.79
N ALA A 17 0.56 14.05 -16.67
CA ALA A 17 0.31 12.81 -15.95
C ALA A 17 0.87 11.55 -16.64
N GLY A 18 0.72 11.46 -17.96
CA GLY A 18 1.35 10.41 -18.75
C GLY A 18 2.87 10.49 -18.72
N ALA A 19 3.43 11.68 -18.93
CA ALA A 19 4.87 11.91 -18.91
C ALA A 19 5.48 11.62 -17.54
N GLY A 20 4.82 12.00 -16.44
CA GLY A 20 5.28 11.70 -15.09
C GLY A 20 5.44 10.20 -14.83
N ARG A 21 4.53 9.36 -15.35
CA ARG A 21 4.64 7.89 -15.21
C ARG A 21 5.80 7.31 -15.99
N VAL A 22 6.05 7.81 -17.19
CA VAL A 22 7.18 7.37 -18.01
C VAL A 22 8.49 7.73 -17.32
N VAL A 23 8.61 8.96 -16.82
CA VAL A 23 9.77 9.42 -16.05
C VAL A 23 9.96 8.60 -14.76
N ALA A 24 8.87 8.23 -14.08
CA ALA A 24 8.93 7.36 -12.90
C ALA A 24 9.47 5.97 -13.22
N GLY A 25 8.93 5.36 -14.28
CA GLY A 25 9.35 4.05 -14.75
C GLY A 25 10.82 4.06 -15.18
N THR A 26 11.25 5.07 -15.94
CA THR A 26 12.66 5.18 -16.36
C THR A 26 13.59 5.45 -15.19
N ALA A 27 13.22 6.33 -14.25
CA ALA A 27 14.00 6.57 -13.04
C ALA A 27 14.14 5.31 -12.19
N LEU A 28 13.05 4.54 -12.02
CA LEU A 28 13.08 3.27 -11.30
C LEU A 28 13.99 2.26 -11.99
N LEU A 29 13.85 2.08 -13.31
CA LEU A 29 14.68 1.14 -14.07
C LEU A 29 16.16 1.54 -14.05
N THR A 30 16.45 2.83 -14.11
CA THR A 30 17.81 3.35 -13.99
C THR A 30 18.36 3.07 -12.58
N ALA A 31 17.55 3.26 -11.53
CA ALA A 31 17.94 2.93 -10.17
C ALA A 31 18.20 1.42 -9.99
N VAL A 32 17.38 0.56 -10.60
CA VAL A 32 17.64 -0.89 -10.64
C VAL A 32 18.95 -1.18 -11.38
N ALA A 33 19.19 -0.54 -12.52
CA ALA A 33 20.43 -0.73 -13.28
C ALA A 33 21.68 -0.27 -12.54
N LEU A 34 21.58 0.77 -11.72
CA LEU A 34 22.71 1.26 -10.93
C LEU A 34 22.97 0.41 -9.67
N LEU A 35 22.05 -0.48 -9.29
CA LEU A 35 22.07 -1.22 -8.03
C LEU A 35 23.38 -1.98 -7.78
N PRO A 36 23.96 -2.75 -8.73
CA PRO A 36 25.22 -3.46 -8.49
C PRO A 36 26.39 -2.52 -8.14
N TRP A 37 26.41 -1.32 -8.75
CA TRP A 37 27.45 -0.32 -8.55
C TRP A 37 27.18 0.61 -7.34
N LEU A 38 25.93 0.69 -6.90
CA LEU A 38 25.54 1.41 -5.68
C LEU A 38 25.67 0.55 -4.43
N SER A 39 25.58 -0.78 -4.57
CA SER A 39 25.73 -1.70 -3.45
C SER A 39 27.19 -1.70 -2.99
N GLY A 40 27.42 -1.65 -1.67
CA GLY A 40 28.77 -1.72 -1.10
C GLY A 40 29.42 -3.10 -1.23
N ASN A 41 28.72 -4.08 -1.81
CA ASN A 41 29.17 -5.45 -2.03
C ASN A 41 29.58 -5.64 -3.49
N ASP A 42 30.65 -6.40 -3.73
CA ASP A 42 31.07 -6.77 -5.07
C ASP A 42 30.03 -7.70 -5.72
N PRO A 43 29.38 -7.32 -6.85
CA PRO A 43 28.38 -8.17 -7.50
C PRO A 43 28.93 -9.53 -7.89
N ALA A 44 30.21 -9.60 -8.28
CA ALA A 44 30.87 -10.86 -8.61
C ALA A 44 30.95 -11.81 -7.40
N LEU A 45 31.16 -11.27 -6.20
CA LEU A 45 31.16 -12.04 -4.96
C LEU A 45 29.77 -12.57 -4.63
N THR A 46 28.73 -11.76 -4.81
CA THR A 46 27.34 -12.18 -4.55
C THR A 46 26.91 -13.27 -5.53
N VAL A 47 27.23 -13.11 -6.82
CA VAL A 47 26.98 -14.12 -7.84
C VAL A 47 27.76 -15.40 -7.56
N LEU A 48 29.03 -15.31 -7.16
CA LEU A 48 29.83 -16.47 -6.78
C LEU A 48 29.20 -17.22 -5.60
N ARG A 49 28.81 -16.52 -4.54
CA ARG A 49 28.14 -17.12 -3.38
C ARG A 49 26.78 -17.72 -3.73
N ALA A 50 26.05 -17.11 -4.65
CA ALA A 50 24.76 -17.63 -5.12
C ALA A 50 24.93 -18.89 -5.98
N ARG A 51 26.00 -18.98 -6.78
CA ARG A 51 26.34 -20.16 -7.61
C ARG A 51 27.04 -21.27 -6.81
N SER A 52 27.79 -20.91 -5.78
CA SER A 52 28.69 -21.81 -5.04
C SER A 52 28.86 -21.32 -3.60
N ALA A 53 27.94 -21.69 -2.72
CA ALA A 53 27.89 -21.23 -1.34
C ALA A 53 29.10 -21.66 -0.49
N ASP A 54 29.75 -22.77 -0.83
CA ASP A 54 30.81 -23.41 -0.03
C ASP A 54 32.25 -23.10 -0.52
N GLN A 55 32.42 -22.29 -1.56
CA GLN A 55 33.74 -21.98 -2.10
C GLN A 55 34.29 -20.66 -1.53
N ASP A 56 35.54 -20.71 -1.05
CA ASP A 56 36.25 -19.50 -0.66
C ASP A 56 36.59 -18.65 -1.90
N PRO A 57 36.29 -17.34 -1.89
CA PRO A 57 36.46 -16.48 -3.05
C PRO A 57 37.94 -16.23 -3.33
N THR A 58 38.47 -16.77 -4.43
CA THR A 58 39.80 -16.39 -4.91
C THR A 58 39.74 -15.11 -5.75
N PRO A 59 40.74 -14.20 -5.65
CA PRO A 59 40.75 -12.95 -6.44
C PRO A 59 40.67 -13.18 -7.95
N ALA A 60 41.27 -14.27 -8.45
CA ALA A 60 41.24 -14.64 -9.86
C ALA A 60 39.84 -15.07 -10.34
N GLN A 61 39.09 -15.83 -9.52
CA GLN A 61 37.70 -16.21 -9.85
C GLN A 61 36.77 -14.99 -9.87
N LEU A 62 36.94 -14.06 -8.92
CA LEU A 62 36.16 -12.82 -8.91
C LEU A 62 36.46 -11.96 -10.15
N ALA A 63 37.72 -11.85 -10.56
CA ALA A 63 38.10 -11.16 -11.79
C ALA A 63 37.50 -11.82 -13.04
N ALA A 64 37.55 -13.15 -13.14
CA ALA A 64 36.95 -13.88 -14.24
C ALA A 64 35.42 -13.70 -14.32
N ILE A 65 34.73 -13.67 -13.17
CA ILE A 65 33.28 -13.39 -13.12
C ILE A 65 32.99 -11.94 -13.52
N ARG A 66 33.80 -10.97 -13.10
CA ARG A 66 33.64 -9.56 -13.51
C ARG A 66 33.78 -9.37 -15.01
N GLU A 67 34.78 -10.02 -15.60
CA GLU A 67 35.01 -10.01 -17.05
C GLU A 67 33.86 -10.71 -17.79
N GLN A 68 33.44 -11.90 -17.33
CA GLN A 68 32.33 -12.65 -17.92
C GLN A 68 31.01 -11.87 -17.89
N LEU A 69 30.76 -11.13 -16.80
CA LEU A 69 29.56 -10.31 -16.63
C LEU A 69 29.73 -8.90 -17.21
N GLY A 70 30.89 -8.54 -17.75
CA GLY A 70 31.16 -7.20 -18.31
C GLY A 70 30.98 -6.07 -17.31
N LEU A 71 31.24 -6.29 -16.01
CA LEU A 71 30.96 -5.30 -14.95
C LEU A 71 31.79 -4.00 -15.10
N ASP A 72 32.93 -4.09 -15.79
CA ASP A 72 33.85 -2.98 -16.05
C ASP A 72 33.34 -2.00 -17.13
N GLU A 73 32.37 -2.40 -17.94
CA GLU A 73 31.76 -1.53 -18.98
C GLU A 73 30.86 -0.43 -18.41
N GLY A 74 30.53 -0.54 -17.12
CA GLY A 74 29.72 0.43 -16.38
C GLY A 74 28.20 0.26 -16.56
N PRO A 75 27.41 0.89 -15.66
CA PRO A 75 25.97 0.64 -15.53
C PRO A 75 25.14 1.07 -16.74
N PHE A 76 25.52 2.16 -17.39
CA PHE A 76 24.76 2.71 -18.52
C PHE A 76 24.91 1.86 -19.78
N THR A 77 26.07 1.20 -19.95
CA THR A 77 26.32 0.27 -21.06
C THR A 77 25.47 -0.98 -20.91
N HIS A 78 25.43 -1.55 -19.69
CA HIS A 78 24.51 -2.65 -19.33
C HIS A 78 23.05 -2.30 -19.59
N LEU A 79 22.60 -1.13 -19.14
CA LEU A 79 21.24 -0.67 -19.35
C LEU A 79 20.93 -0.49 -20.86
N ALA A 80 21.85 0.08 -21.63
CA ALA A 80 21.68 0.28 -23.07
C ALA A 80 21.64 -1.04 -23.84
N HIS A 81 22.50 -2.00 -23.49
CA HIS A 81 22.52 -3.33 -24.09
C HIS A 81 21.23 -4.09 -23.81
N TRP A 82 20.82 -4.12 -22.53
CA TRP A 82 19.57 -4.75 -22.12
C TRP A 82 18.36 -4.11 -22.80
N LEU A 83 18.24 -2.77 -22.81
CA LEU A 83 17.16 -2.07 -23.51
C LEU A 83 17.19 -2.32 -25.02
N GLY A 84 18.37 -2.46 -25.63
CA GLY A 84 18.53 -2.80 -27.04
C GLY A 84 18.14 -4.24 -27.36
N GLY A 85 18.28 -5.18 -26.43
CA GLY A 85 17.87 -6.57 -26.56
C GLY A 85 16.35 -6.76 -26.51
N LEU A 86 15.64 -5.98 -25.70
CA LEU A 86 14.20 -6.17 -25.45
C LEU A 86 13.33 -6.22 -26.73
N PRO A 87 13.49 -5.31 -27.73
CA PRO A 87 12.71 -5.37 -28.98
C PRO A 87 12.96 -6.64 -29.80
N ARG A 88 14.09 -7.32 -29.59
CA ARG A 88 14.47 -8.57 -30.28
C ARG A 88 14.00 -9.81 -29.52
N GLY A 89 13.34 -9.64 -28.37
CA GLY A 89 12.96 -10.75 -27.49
C GLY A 89 14.12 -11.27 -26.64
N ASP A 90 15.17 -10.47 -26.45
CA ASP A 90 16.30 -10.82 -25.59
C ASP A 90 16.30 -9.93 -24.35
N ALA A 91 16.01 -10.52 -23.19
CA ALA A 91 16.05 -9.85 -21.89
C ALA A 91 17.35 -10.14 -21.13
N GLY A 92 18.34 -10.73 -21.80
CA GLY A 92 19.59 -11.21 -21.22
C GLY A 92 19.44 -12.58 -20.55
N THR A 93 20.52 -12.98 -19.88
CA THR A 93 20.62 -14.21 -19.10
C THR A 93 20.75 -13.88 -17.62
N SER A 94 20.21 -14.74 -16.75
CA SER A 94 20.37 -14.61 -15.30
C SER A 94 21.85 -14.69 -14.93
N TRP A 95 22.30 -13.78 -14.07
CA TRP A 95 23.65 -13.82 -13.52
C TRP A 95 23.84 -15.00 -12.57
N VAL A 96 22.77 -15.48 -11.93
CA VAL A 96 22.87 -16.60 -10.98
C VAL A 96 22.70 -17.94 -11.70
N SER A 97 21.59 -18.17 -12.39
CA SER A 97 21.30 -19.46 -13.01
C SER A 97 21.91 -19.64 -14.41
N GLY A 98 22.31 -18.55 -15.08
CA GLY A 98 22.80 -18.59 -16.46
C GLY A 98 21.70 -18.84 -17.51
N GLU A 99 20.45 -18.98 -17.10
CA GLU A 99 19.33 -19.25 -18.00
C GLU A 99 18.77 -17.97 -18.64
N PRO A 100 18.11 -18.07 -19.81
CA PRO A 100 17.41 -16.94 -20.44
C PRO A 100 16.30 -16.37 -19.55
N VAL A 101 16.27 -15.04 -19.41
CA VAL A 101 15.34 -14.36 -18.50
C VAL A 101 13.91 -14.29 -19.06
N LEU A 102 13.76 -14.08 -20.37
CA LEU A 102 12.44 -13.82 -20.96
C LEU A 102 11.44 -14.97 -20.74
N PRO A 103 11.79 -16.27 -20.93
CA PRO A 103 10.90 -17.38 -20.62
C PRO A 103 10.46 -17.39 -19.15
N GLN A 104 11.40 -17.25 -18.21
CA GLN A 104 11.11 -17.25 -16.78
C GLN A 104 10.13 -16.12 -16.39
N VAL A 105 10.38 -14.91 -16.88
CA VAL A 105 9.53 -13.74 -16.62
C VAL A 105 8.17 -13.90 -17.29
N SER A 106 8.10 -14.47 -18.50
CA SER A 106 6.83 -14.67 -19.21
C SER A 106 5.89 -15.66 -18.49
N THR A 107 6.44 -16.76 -17.99
CA THR A 107 5.71 -17.75 -17.18
C THR A 107 5.24 -17.13 -15.88
N ALA A 108 6.14 -16.42 -15.18
CA ALA A 108 5.81 -15.72 -13.95
C ALA A 108 4.72 -14.64 -14.16
N PHE A 109 4.77 -13.93 -15.29
CA PHE A 109 3.76 -12.94 -15.68
C PHE A 109 2.39 -13.56 -15.86
N ALA A 110 2.29 -14.68 -16.58
CA ALA A 110 1.03 -15.40 -16.76
C ALA A 110 0.44 -15.83 -15.41
N VAL A 111 1.27 -16.38 -14.51
CA VAL A 111 0.87 -16.79 -13.16
C VAL A 111 0.36 -15.59 -12.35
N SER A 112 1.11 -14.48 -12.29
CA SER A 112 0.65 -13.30 -11.55
C SER A 112 -0.64 -12.71 -12.13
N VAL A 113 -0.77 -12.63 -13.46
CA VAL A 113 -1.98 -12.09 -14.11
C VAL A 113 -3.20 -12.97 -13.80
N THR A 114 -3.07 -14.29 -13.86
CA THR A 114 -4.18 -15.22 -13.50
C THR A 114 -4.60 -15.04 -12.05
N LEU A 115 -3.63 -14.95 -11.12
CA LEU A 115 -3.90 -14.64 -9.71
C LEU A 115 -4.62 -13.29 -9.55
N MET A 116 -4.16 -12.24 -10.24
CA MET A 116 -4.76 -10.91 -10.18
C MET A 116 -6.18 -10.87 -10.74
N LEU A 117 -6.48 -11.64 -11.80
CA LEU A 117 -7.83 -11.80 -12.33
C LEU A 117 -8.73 -12.52 -11.31
N GLY A 118 -8.25 -13.57 -10.65
CA GLY A 118 -8.96 -14.22 -9.55
C GLY A 118 -9.25 -13.27 -8.39
N ALA A 119 -8.25 -12.48 -7.98
CA ALA A 119 -8.40 -11.46 -6.95
C ALA A 119 -9.38 -10.35 -7.35
N LEU A 120 -9.45 -9.99 -8.64
CA LEU A 120 -10.41 -9.02 -9.16
C LEU A 120 -11.86 -9.54 -9.05
N VAL A 121 -12.10 -10.82 -9.34
CA VAL A 121 -13.42 -11.45 -9.15
C VAL A 121 -13.86 -11.36 -7.68
N VAL A 122 -12.98 -11.73 -6.75
CA VAL A 122 -13.24 -11.59 -5.30
C VAL A 122 -13.48 -10.13 -4.92
N THR A 123 -12.68 -9.21 -5.45
CA THR A 123 -12.81 -7.76 -5.22
C THR A 123 -14.20 -7.26 -5.61
N ILE A 124 -14.68 -7.62 -6.80
CA ILE A 124 -16.01 -7.24 -7.30
C ILE A 124 -17.11 -7.87 -6.43
N ALA A 125 -16.98 -9.16 -6.09
CA ALA A 125 -17.96 -9.86 -5.26
C ALA A 125 -18.10 -9.24 -3.86
N VAL A 126 -16.97 -8.96 -3.19
CA VAL A 126 -16.96 -8.32 -1.87
C VAL A 126 -17.47 -6.89 -1.94
N ALA A 127 -17.09 -6.11 -2.96
CA ALA A 127 -17.60 -4.76 -3.16
C ALA A 127 -19.13 -4.75 -3.36
N ALA A 128 -19.65 -5.67 -4.17
CA ALA A 128 -21.08 -5.85 -4.38
C ALA A 128 -21.79 -6.23 -3.07
N LEU A 129 -21.23 -7.16 -2.27
CA LEU A 129 -21.78 -7.57 -0.99
C LEU A 129 -21.86 -6.41 0.01
N VAL A 130 -20.81 -5.59 0.10
CA VAL A 130 -20.77 -4.41 0.97
C VAL A 130 -21.85 -3.39 0.57
N CYS A 131 -22.03 -3.15 -0.73
CA CYS A 131 -22.99 -2.17 -1.24
C CYS A 131 -24.43 -2.68 -1.37
N ALA A 132 -24.66 -3.99 -1.35
CA ALA A 132 -25.95 -4.61 -1.68
C ALA A 132 -27.11 -4.02 -0.86
N ARG A 133 -26.90 -3.85 0.46
CA ARG A 133 -27.91 -3.26 1.35
C ARG A 133 -28.25 -1.82 0.96
N THR A 134 -27.23 -1.00 0.71
CA THR A 134 -27.42 0.44 0.41
C THR A 134 -28.04 0.64 -0.97
N LEU A 135 -27.68 -0.19 -1.94
CA LEU A 135 -28.37 -0.26 -3.24
C LEU A 135 -29.84 -0.67 -3.08
N HIS A 136 -30.11 -1.74 -2.31
CA HIS A 136 -31.47 -2.24 -2.12
C HIS A 136 -32.37 -1.27 -1.35
N LEU A 137 -31.89 -0.70 -0.24
CA LEU A 137 -32.68 0.24 0.59
C LEU A 137 -32.76 1.63 -0.03
N GLY A 138 -31.67 2.11 -0.64
CA GLY A 138 -31.60 3.40 -1.31
C GLY A 138 -32.55 3.48 -2.50
N SER A 139 -32.55 2.45 -3.35
CA SER A 139 -33.48 2.36 -4.50
C SER A 139 -34.95 2.21 -4.13
N ARG A 140 -35.28 1.99 -2.86
CA ARG A 140 -36.66 1.94 -2.36
C ARG A 140 -37.01 3.14 -1.47
N ARG A 141 -36.14 4.17 -1.40
CA ARG A 141 -36.24 5.31 -0.47
C ARG A 141 -36.40 4.90 1.01
N ARG A 142 -35.91 3.72 1.39
CA ARG A 142 -35.98 3.20 2.77
C ARG A 142 -34.69 3.42 3.56
N LEU A 143 -33.69 4.07 2.97
CA LEU A 143 -32.40 4.32 3.61
C LEU A 143 -32.52 5.46 4.64
N ARG A 144 -32.85 5.10 5.89
CA ARG A 144 -33.04 6.06 7.01
C ARG A 144 -31.77 6.32 7.83
N GLN A 145 -30.84 5.37 7.84
CA GLN A 145 -29.55 5.47 8.53
C GLN A 145 -28.45 4.93 7.63
N GLY A 146 -27.31 5.61 7.61
CA GLY A 146 -26.11 5.10 6.95
C GLY A 146 -25.56 3.93 7.75
N ARG A 147 -25.14 2.85 7.07
CA ARG A 147 -24.35 1.82 7.74
C ARG A 147 -23.08 2.53 8.23
N ALA A 148 -22.79 2.46 9.53
CA ALA A 148 -21.46 2.76 9.98
C ALA A 148 -20.59 1.70 9.29
N GLY A 149 -19.88 2.07 8.22
CA GLY A 149 -19.11 1.16 7.35
C GLY A 149 -17.92 0.52 8.06
N THR A 150 -18.04 0.21 9.35
CA THR A 150 -16.99 -0.31 10.22
C THR A 150 -16.51 -1.66 9.78
N GLY A 151 -17.41 -2.58 9.42
CA GLY A 151 -17.02 -3.92 8.95
C GLY A 151 -16.22 -3.86 7.64
N ALA A 152 -16.72 -3.12 6.64
CA ALA A 152 -16.01 -2.93 5.38
C ALA A 152 -14.68 -2.19 5.58
N ALA A 153 -14.65 -1.19 6.46
CA ALA A 153 -13.43 -0.44 6.73
C ALA A 153 -12.39 -1.28 7.50
N VAL A 154 -12.82 -2.18 8.40
CA VAL A 154 -11.93 -3.14 9.08
C VAL A 154 -11.30 -4.09 8.07
N LEU A 155 -12.12 -4.75 7.23
CA LEU A 155 -11.61 -5.64 6.18
C LEU A 155 -10.67 -4.91 5.22
N ALA A 156 -11.00 -3.66 4.86
CA ALA A 156 -10.18 -2.83 3.98
C ALA A 156 -8.80 -2.46 4.57
N ALA A 157 -8.66 -2.45 5.89
CA ALA A 157 -7.42 -2.11 6.56
C ALA A 157 -6.55 -3.31 6.95
N LEU A 158 -7.04 -4.53 6.74
CA LEU A 158 -6.23 -5.72 6.90
C LEU A 158 -5.12 -5.71 5.83
N PRO A 159 -3.83 -5.82 6.23
CA PRO A 159 -2.75 -6.04 5.29
C PRO A 159 -3.00 -7.34 4.52
N LYS A 160 -2.72 -7.32 3.21
CA LYS A 160 -2.92 -8.49 2.35
C LYS A 160 -2.05 -9.68 2.76
N PHE A 161 -0.79 -9.44 3.12
CA PHE A 161 0.12 -10.48 3.62
C PHE A 161 -0.39 -11.11 4.93
N LEU A 162 -0.97 -10.30 5.80
CA LEU A 162 -1.53 -10.75 7.07
C LEU A 162 -2.74 -11.65 6.83
N LEU A 163 -3.66 -11.22 5.96
CA LEU A 163 -4.81 -12.03 5.60
C LEU A 163 -4.38 -13.32 4.87
N ALA A 164 -3.35 -13.27 4.02
CA ALA A 164 -2.78 -14.45 3.38
C ALA A 164 -2.22 -15.44 4.40
N SER A 165 -1.41 -14.96 5.36
CA SER A 165 -0.85 -15.77 6.43
C SER A 165 -1.96 -16.43 7.26
N LEU A 166 -2.97 -15.66 7.67
CA LEU A 166 -4.14 -16.18 8.40
C LEU A 166 -4.94 -17.21 7.60
N LEU A 167 -5.21 -16.95 6.32
CA LEU A 167 -5.94 -17.89 5.46
C LEU A 167 -5.13 -19.18 5.22
N ALA A 168 -3.82 -19.08 5.00
CA ALA A 168 -2.95 -20.23 4.85
C ALA A 168 -2.93 -21.09 6.12
N THR A 169 -2.79 -20.47 7.30
CA THR A 169 -2.76 -21.18 8.58
C THR A 169 -4.13 -21.77 8.97
N VAL A 170 -5.21 -20.99 8.84
CA VAL A 170 -6.54 -21.42 9.31
C VAL A 170 -7.22 -22.30 8.27
N CYS A 171 -7.37 -21.82 7.03
CA CYS A 171 -8.12 -22.53 5.99
C CYS A 171 -7.28 -23.59 5.27
N GLY A 172 -5.97 -23.35 5.13
CA GLY A 172 -5.06 -24.27 4.46
C GLY A 172 -4.59 -25.40 5.36
N VAL A 173 -4.00 -25.03 6.49
CA VAL A 173 -3.37 -25.99 7.42
C VAL A 173 -4.38 -26.58 8.40
N TRP A 174 -5.08 -25.77 9.19
CA TRP A 174 -5.89 -26.29 10.29
C TRP A 174 -7.19 -26.95 9.82
N LEU A 175 -7.90 -26.32 8.88
CA LEU A 175 -9.17 -26.82 8.35
C LEU A 175 -8.99 -27.78 7.16
N GLY A 176 -7.83 -27.75 6.49
CA GLY A 176 -7.57 -28.58 5.31
C GLY A 176 -8.52 -28.33 4.13
N TRP A 177 -9.17 -27.16 4.06
CA TRP A 177 -10.18 -26.88 3.03
C TRP A 177 -9.57 -26.63 1.66
N PHE A 178 -8.36 -26.06 1.62
CA PHE A 178 -7.66 -25.69 0.40
C PHE A 178 -6.15 -25.93 0.56
N PRO A 179 -5.38 -26.04 -0.55
CA PRO A 179 -3.92 -26.12 -0.47
C PRO A 179 -3.33 -24.89 0.25
N SER A 180 -2.42 -25.12 1.20
CA SER A 180 -1.73 -24.06 1.95
C SER A 180 -0.59 -23.41 1.17
N GLN A 181 -0.01 -24.14 0.20
CA GLN A 181 1.07 -23.70 -0.68
C GLN A 181 0.99 -24.40 -2.05
N GLY A 182 1.72 -23.87 -3.03
CA GLY A 182 1.83 -24.41 -4.38
C GLY A 182 0.89 -23.72 -5.39
N TRP A 183 1.07 -24.06 -6.68
CA TRP A 183 0.31 -23.50 -7.79
C TRP A 183 -0.21 -24.59 -8.74
N GLU A 184 -0.96 -25.53 -8.18
CA GLU A 184 -1.51 -26.68 -8.90
C GLU A 184 -3.02 -26.50 -9.09
N GLY A 185 -3.39 -25.96 -10.26
CA GLY A 185 -4.78 -25.81 -10.69
C GLY A 185 -5.62 -24.77 -9.93
N PRO A 186 -6.93 -24.66 -10.23
CA PRO A 186 -7.78 -23.56 -9.74
C PRO A 186 -8.02 -23.55 -8.22
N ARG A 187 -7.88 -24.70 -7.54
CA ARG A 187 -8.06 -24.81 -6.08
C ARG A 187 -6.98 -24.05 -5.32
N SER A 188 -5.73 -24.09 -5.80
CA SER A 188 -4.60 -23.36 -5.20
C SER A 188 -4.76 -21.84 -5.28
N MET A 189 -5.57 -21.34 -6.23
CA MET A 189 -5.80 -19.90 -6.41
C MET A 189 -6.77 -19.29 -5.38
N VAL A 190 -7.61 -20.10 -4.72
CA VAL A 190 -8.73 -19.59 -3.91
C VAL A 190 -8.25 -18.74 -2.72
N LEU A 191 -7.36 -19.28 -1.89
CA LEU A 191 -6.85 -18.56 -0.71
C LEU A 191 -6.02 -17.31 -1.09
N PRO A 192 -5.09 -17.37 -2.05
CA PRO A 192 -4.40 -16.18 -2.58
C PRO A 192 -5.35 -15.10 -3.11
N ALA A 193 -6.37 -15.49 -3.89
CA ALA A 193 -7.34 -14.55 -4.46
C ALA A 193 -8.20 -13.90 -3.35
N LEU A 194 -8.58 -14.66 -2.32
CA LEU A 194 -9.27 -14.12 -1.13
C LEU A 194 -8.39 -13.12 -0.38
N ALA A 195 -7.11 -13.44 -0.16
CA ALA A 195 -6.18 -12.59 0.54
C ALA A 195 -5.98 -11.22 -0.14
N LEU A 196 -5.88 -11.20 -1.47
CA LEU A 196 -5.74 -9.97 -2.25
C LEU A 196 -7.08 -9.23 -2.45
N GLY A 197 -8.15 -9.98 -2.69
CA GLY A 197 -9.43 -9.45 -3.12
C GLY A 197 -10.32 -8.93 -2.00
N VAL A 198 -10.32 -9.57 -0.82
CA VAL A 198 -11.20 -9.17 0.29
C VAL A 198 -10.91 -7.74 0.79
N PRO A 199 -9.65 -7.35 1.11
CA PRO A 199 -9.37 -5.99 1.56
C PRO A 199 -9.67 -4.96 0.46
N SER A 200 -9.30 -5.28 -0.79
CA SER A 200 -9.53 -4.41 -1.95
C SER A 200 -11.01 -4.19 -2.22
N GLY A 201 -11.82 -5.26 -2.19
CA GLY A 201 -13.26 -5.21 -2.40
C GLY A 201 -13.98 -4.49 -1.26
N ALA A 202 -13.55 -4.68 -0.02
CA ALA A 202 -14.10 -3.98 1.12
C ALA A 202 -13.82 -2.47 1.09
N MET A 203 -12.63 -2.07 0.60
CA MET A 203 -12.29 -0.67 0.38
C MET A 203 -13.17 -0.05 -0.71
N ILE A 204 -13.25 -0.68 -1.88
CA ILE A 204 -14.04 -0.17 -3.03
C ILE A 204 -15.53 -0.14 -2.68
N GLY A 205 -16.05 -1.23 -2.11
CA GLY A 205 -17.42 -1.30 -1.61
C GLY A 205 -17.70 -0.23 -0.55
N GLY A 206 -16.75 0.03 0.35
CA GLY A 206 -16.87 1.10 1.34
C GLY A 206 -16.90 2.51 0.75
N LEU A 207 -16.16 2.77 -0.34
CA LEU A 207 -16.20 4.05 -1.07
C LEU A 207 -17.53 4.24 -1.83
N LEU A 208 -18.01 3.18 -2.47
CA LEU A 208 -19.32 3.16 -3.13
C LEU A 208 -20.44 3.35 -2.10
N ASP A 209 -20.41 2.63 -0.98
CA ASP A 209 -21.40 2.72 0.11
C ASP A 209 -21.51 4.14 0.69
N GLN A 210 -20.39 4.89 0.72
CA GLN A 210 -20.35 6.28 1.16
C GLN A 210 -20.92 7.27 0.13
N SER A 211 -20.82 6.97 -1.16
CA SER A 211 -21.25 7.87 -2.25
C SER A 211 -22.66 7.60 -2.76
N LEU A 212 -23.14 6.36 -2.67
CA LEU A 212 -24.48 5.92 -3.08
C LEU A 212 -25.63 6.74 -2.46
N PRO A 213 -25.62 7.07 -1.15
CA PRO A 213 -26.69 7.87 -0.56
C PRO A 213 -26.82 9.27 -1.19
N ALA A 214 -25.71 9.86 -1.65
CA ALA A 214 -25.74 11.14 -2.36
C ALA A 214 -26.43 11.00 -3.72
N ALA A 215 -26.08 9.95 -4.47
CA ALA A 215 -26.65 9.70 -5.80
C ALA A 215 -28.17 9.45 -5.75
N PHE A 216 -28.67 8.70 -4.76
CA PHE A 216 -30.12 8.51 -4.59
C PHE A 216 -30.89 9.78 -4.24
N ASN A 217 -30.20 10.83 -3.78
CA ASN A 217 -30.78 12.13 -3.46
C ASN A 217 -30.53 13.19 -4.55
N GLU A 218 -30.00 12.82 -5.72
CA GLU A 218 -29.90 13.74 -6.85
C GLU A 218 -31.30 14.00 -7.47
N PRO A 219 -31.51 15.15 -8.14
CA PRO A 219 -32.80 15.51 -8.73
C PRO A 219 -33.36 14.46 -9.70
N TRP A 220 -32.52 13.86 -10.54
CA TRP A 220 -32.93 12.81 -11.50
C TRP A 220 -33.47 11.55 -10.80
N ALA A 221 -32.91 11.18 -9.64
CA ALA A 221 -33.38 10.03 -8.88
C ALA A 221 -34.76 10.32 -8.28
N ARG A 222 -34.98 11.57 -7.85
CA ARG A 222 -36.29 12.00 -7.34
C ARG A 222 -37.37 11.98 -8.41
N THR A 223 -37.08 12.50 -9.61
CA THR A 223 -38.04 12.53 -10.72
C THR A 223 -38.39 11.13 -11.19
N TRP A 224 -37.40 10.24 -11.37
CA TRP A 224 -37.66 8.86 -11.80
C TRP A 224 -38.53 8.07 -10.82
N HIS A 225 -38.35 8.30 -9.52
CA HIS A 225 -39.25 7.74 -8.52
C HIS A 225 -40.67 8.28 -8.61
N ALA A 226 -40.86 9.57 -8.94
CA ALA A 226 -42.18 10.14 -9.15
C ALA A 226 -42.88 9.57 -10.41
N TYR A 227 -42.11 9.29 -11.46
CA TYR A 227 -42.58 8.60 -12.66
C TYR A 227 -42.75 7.07 -12.51
N GLY A 228 -42.52 6.50 -11.32
CA GLY A 228 -42.76 5.07 -11.06
C GLY A 228 -41.72 4.10 -11.65
N PHE A 229 -40.50 4.56 -11.97
CA PHE A 229 -39.45 3.67 -12.49
C PHE A 229 -39.11 2.55 -11.50
N ARG A 230 -38.82 1.35 -12.04
CA ARG A 230 -38.42 0.17 -11.24
C ARG A 230 -37.17 0.45 -10.40
N SER A 231 -37.17 0.00 -9.14
CA SER A 231 -36.06 0.20 -8.18
C SER A 231 -34.70 -0.32 -8.70
N GLY A 232 -34.68 -1.46 -9.41
CA GLY A 232 -33.45 -1.97 -10.03
C GLY A 232 -32.88 -1.05 -11.10
N HIS A 233 -33.73 -0.30 -11.83
CA HIS A 233 -33.30 0.66 -12.83
C HIS A 233 -32.64 1.88 -12.17
N VAL A 234 -33.25 2.40 -11.10
CA VAL A 234 -32.66 3.49 -10.28
C VAL A 234 -31.35 3.04 -9.63
N ALA A 235 -31.29 1.82 -9.09
CA ALA A 235 -30.09 1.27 -8.46
C ALA A 235 -28.90 1.17 -9.43
N ARG A 236 -29.14 0.68 -10.65
CA ARG A 236 -28.11 0.55 -11.70
C ARG A 236 -27.53 1.91 -12.09
N HIS A 237 -28.37 2.92 -12.27
CA HIS A 237 -27.92 4.27 -12.63
C HIS A 237 -27.23 5.00 -11.47
N ALA A 238 -27.69 4.82 -10.24
CA ALA A 238 -26.98 5.30 -9.06
C ALA A 238 -25.59 4.65 -8.92
N LEU A 239 -25.48 3.35 -9.19
CA LEU A 239 -24.19 2.64 -9.20
C LEU A 239 -23.27 3.15 -10.32
N ARG A 240 -23.78 3.30 -11.54
CA ARG A 240 -23.00 3.86 -12.67
C ARG A 240 -22.48 5.26 -12.36
N ARG A 241 -23.34 6.11 -11.77
CA ARG A 241 -23.03 7.48 -11.37
C ARG A 241 -21.93 7.55 -10.30
N THR A 242 -22.00 6.67 -9.30
CA THR A 242 -21.02 6.63 -8.20
C THR A 242 -19.71 5.96 -8.60
N LEU A 243 -19.77 4.86 -9.37
CA LEU A 243 -18.60 4.15 -9.87
C LEU A 243 -17.67 5.08 -10.66
N ALA A 244 -18.24 5.98 -11.47
CA ALA A 244 -17.48 6.99 -12.19
C ALA A 244 -16.67 7.96 -11.30
N GLY A 245 -17.17 8.26 -10.09
CA GLY A 245 -16.48 9.07 -9.09
C GLY A 245 -15.45 8.30 -8.27
N VAL A 246 -15.63 6.98 -8.11
CA VAL A 246 -14.71 6.10 -7.38
C VAL A 246 -13.54 5.64 -8.26
N LEU A 247 -13.72 5.54 -9.57
CA LEU A 247 -12.68 5.06 -10.51
C LEU A 247 -11.30 5.70 -10.34
N PRO A 248 -11.16 7.04 -10.21
CA PRO A 248 -9.84 7.65 -9.97
C PRO A 248 -9.14 7.16 -8.70
N GLN A 249 -9.90 6.75 -7.68
CA GLN A 249 -9.38 6.25 -6.41
C GLN A 249 -8.93 4.78 -6.48
N LEU A 250 -9.23 4.07 -7.59
CA LEU A 250 -8.81 2.68 -7.76
C LEU A 250 -7.34 2.55 -8.14
N LEU A 251 -6.74 3.57 -8.76
CA LEU A 251 -5.36 3.49 -9.25
C LEU A 251 -4.35 3.22 -8.13
N PRO A 252 -4.37 3.96 -6.98
CA PRO A 252 -3.53 3.61 -5.84
C PRO A 252 -3.78 2.19 -5.31
N THR A 253 -5.03 1.71 -5.35
CA THR A 253 -5.39 0.36 -4.92
C THR A 253 -4.78 -0.71 -5.80
N VAL A 254 -4.73 -0.49 -7.13
CA VAL A 254 -4.06 -1.39 -8.07
C VAL A 254 -2.56 -1.43 -7.83
N VAL A 255 -1.90 -0.28 -7.66
CA VAL A 255 -0.47 -0.22 -7.33
C VAL A 255 -0.18 -0.98 -6.03
N ALA A 256 -1.02 -0.80 -5.01
CA ALA A 256 -0.94 -1.56 -3.76
C ALA A 256 -1.30 -3.05 -3.92
N LEU A 257 -2.06 -3.43 -4.95
CA LEU A 257 -2.37 -4.83 -5.27
C LEU A 257 -1.16 -5.53 -5.87
N VAL A 258 -0.46 -4.87 -6.79
CA VAL A 258 0.82 -5.36 -7.34
C VAL A 258 1.85 -5.56 -6.22
N GLY A 259 2.03 -4.57 -5.35
CA GLY A 259 2.94 -4.72 -4.19
C GLY A 259 2.50 -5.78 -3.19
N GLY A 260 1.19 -5.90 -2.94
CA GLY A 260 0.64 -6.92 -2.05
C GLY A 260 0.75 -8.35 -2.60
N ALA A 261 0.69 -8.50 -3.92
CA ALA A 261 0.82 -9.79 -4.61
C ALA A 261 2.17 -10.44 -4.31
N VAL A 262 3.26 -9.67 -4.24
CA VAL A 262 4.61 -10.17 -3.88
C VAL A 262 4.60 -11.00 -2.59
N ALA A 263 3.96 -10.47 -1.53
CA ALA A 263 3.91 -11.16 -0.25
C ALA A 263 2.97 -12.38 -0.28
N VAL A 264 1.87 -12.30 -1.02
CA VAL A 264 0.94 -13.42 -1.19
C VAL A 264 1.61 -14.55 -1.99
N GLU A 265 2.33 -14.21 -3.06
CA GLU A 265 3.09 -15.16 -3.86
C GLU A 265 4.17 -15.86 -3.03
N LYS A 266 4.86 -15.12 -2.15
CA LYS A 266 5.82 -15.70 -1.20
C LYS A 266 5.16 -16.67 -0.22
N ILE A 267 4.03 -16.29 0.40
CA ILE A 267 3.33 -17.10 1.42
C ILE A 267 2.83 -18.43 0.84
N PHE A 268 2.19 -18.37 -0.32
CA PHE A 268 1.59 -19.53 -0.96
C PHE A 268 2.56 -20.25 -1.91
N ASN A 269 3.84 -19.89 -1.93
CA ASN A 269 4.85 -20.48 -2.81
C ASN A 269 4.44 -20.46 -4.31
N ILE A 270 3.89 -19.33 -4.76
CA ILE A 270 3.42 -19.13 -6.14
C ILE A 270 4.58 -18.64 -7.02
N PRO A 271 4.84 -19.26 -8.19
CA PRO A 271 5.86 -18.82 -9.15
C PRO A 271 5.42 -17.60 -9.95
N GLY A 272 5.13 -16.49 -9.24
CA GLY A 272 4.73 -15.22 -9.82
C GLY A 272 5.89 -14.22 -9.97
N LEU A 273 5.62 -13.12 -10.67
CA LEU A 273 6.57 -12.04 -10.94
C LEU A 273 7.07 -11.35 -9.67
N GLY A 274 6.20 -11.21 -8.67
CA GLY A 274 6.56 -10.55 -7.43
C GLY A 274 7.59 -11.34 -6.65
N ARG A 275 7.39 -12.65 -6.54
CA ARG A 275 8.37 -13.56 -5.95
C ARG A 275 9.67 -13.59 -6.75
N LEU A 276 9.59 -13.72 -8.08
CA LEU A 276 10.78 -13.70 -8.94
C LEU A 276 11.60 -12.40 -8.76
N ALA A 277 10.94 -11.24 -8.71
CA ALA A 277 11.60 -9.97 -8.45
C ALA A 277 12.23 -9.90 -7.05
N LEU A 278 11.56 -10.46 -6.03
CA LEU A 278 12.08 -10.53 -4.67
C LEU A 278 13.32 -11.42 -4.60
N ASP A 279 13.27 -12.62 -5.17
CA ASP A 279 14.36 -13.59 -5.17
C ASP A 279 15.58 -13.01 -5.92
N ALA A 280 15.35 -12.43 -7.11
CA ALA A 280 16.38 -11.76 -7.89
C ALA A 280 17.01 -10.56 -7.16
N ALA A 281 16.20 -9.76 -6.44
CA ALA A 281 16.72 -8.66 -5.63
C ALA A 281 17.59 -9.16 -4.47
N THR A 282 17.18 -10.24 -3.80
CA THR A 282 17.97 -10.82 -2.69
C THR A 282 19.27 -11.46 -3.18
N ALA A 283 19.27 -12.06 -4.36
CA ALA A 283 20.44 -12.67 -4.98
C ALA A 283 21.32 -11.67 -5.78
N GLN A 284 20.94 -10.39 -5.84
CA GLN A 284 21.53 -9.36 -6.71
C GLN A 284 21.63 -9.80 -8.19
N ASP A 285 20.65 -10.56 -8.65
CA ASP A 285 20.55 -11.02 -10.03
C ASP A 285 19.89 -9.95 -10.92
N LEU A 286 20.72 -9.14 -11.59
CA LEU A 286 20.26 -7.91 -12.23
C LEU A 286 19.27 -8.13 -13.38
N PRO A 287 19.53 -9.01 -14.39
CA PRO A 287 18.67 -9.06 -15.56
C PRO A 287 17.23 -9.54 -15.27
N PRO A 288 16.99 -10.58 -14.44
CA PRO A 288 15.64 -10.93 -13.98
C PRO A 288 14.99 -9.82 -13.14
N LEU A 289 15.74 -9.17 -12.25
CA LEU A 289 15.22 -8.09 -11.42
C LEU A 289 14.75 -6.89 -12.26
N GLN A 290 15.55 -6.45 -13.23
CA GLN A 290 15.20 -5.36 -14.15
C GLN A 290 13.97 -5.70 -14.99
N THR A 291 13.95 -6.89 -15.58
CA THR A 291 12.87 -7.34 -16.45
C THR A 291 11.56 -7.50 -15.68
N ALA A 292 11.59 -8.12 -14.50
CA ALA A 292 10.42 -8.23 -13.63
C ALA A 292 9.91 -6.85 -13.19
N THR A 293 10.81 -5.94 -12.80
CA THR A 293 10.46 -4.57 -12.42
C THR A 293 9.80 -3.80 -13.57
N LEU A 294 10.35 -3.90 -14.78
CA LEU A 294 9.75 -3.31 -15.99
C LEU A 294 8.33 -3.82 -16.20
N VAL A 295 8.13 -5.14 -16.15
CA VAL A 295 6.81 -5.76 -16.36
C VAL A 295 5.81 -5.33 -15.29
N LEU A 296 6.21 -5.25 -14.01
CA LEU A 296 5.35 -4.77 -12.93
C LEU A 296 4.95 -3.30 -13.11
N VAL A 297 5.87 -2.44 -13.57
CA VAL A 297 5.58 -1.03 -13.90
C VAL A 297 4.62 -0.93 -15.07
N LEU A 298 4.87 -1.67 -16.16
CA LEU A 298 4.01 -1.69 -17.35
C LEU A 298 2.60 -2.15 -17.00
N LEU A 299 2.46 -3.19 -16.16
CA LEU A 299 1.17 -3.66 -15.68
C LEU A 299 0.40 -2.57 -14.93
N GLY A 300 1.07 -1.82 -14.05
CA GLY A 300 0.47 -0.68 -13.34
C GLY A 300 0.03 0.43 -14.29
N VAL A 301 0.83 0.74 -15.32
CA VAL A 301 0.49 1.72 -16.36
C VAL A 301 -0.74 1.27 -17.15
N VAL A 302 -0.75 0.03 -17.63
CA VAL A 302 -1.87 -0.56 -18.39
C VAL A 302 -3.15 -0.52 -17.56
N ALA A 303 -3.11 -0.94 -16.30
CA ALA A 303 -4.28 -0.87 -15.43
C ALA A 303 -4.77 0.57 -15.22
N GLY A 304 -3.86 1.54 -15.09
CA GLY A 304 -4.21 2.95 -15.02
C GLY A 304 -4.87 3.49 -16.30
N LEU A 305 -4.40 3.06 -17.47
CA LEU A 305 -5.02 3.41 -18.75
C LEU A 305 -6.42 2.80 -18.89
N LEU A 306 -6.59 1.54 -18.48
CA LEU A 306 -7.89 0.86 -18.45
C LEU A 306 -8.90 1.56 -17.53
N ILE A 307 -8.48 1.95 -16.32
CA ILE A 307 -9.33 2.72 -15.38
C ILE A 307 -9.77 4.05 -16.02
N GLN A 308 -8.87 4.74 -16.70
CA GLN A 308 -9.19 5.99 -17.38
C GLN A 308 -10.14 5.79 -18.56
N ALA A 309 -9.91 4.77 -19.39
CA ALA A 309 -10.79 4.42 -20.50
C ALA A 309 -12.20 4.09 -20.00
N LEU A 310 -12.30 3.25 -18.96
CA LEU A 310 -13.57 2.90 -18.33
C LEU A 310 -14.29 4.12 -17.75
N ARG A 311 -13.57 5.04 -17.09
CA ARG A 311 -14.16 6.29 -16.59
C ARG A 311 -14.75 7.13 -17.72
N ARG A 312 -14.06 7.24 -18.86
CA ARG A 312 -14.56 7.97 -20.04
C ARG A 312 -15.78 7.29 -20.64
N ALA A 313 -15.77 5.96 -20.77
CA ALA A 313 -16.90 5.19 -21.28
C ALA A 313 -18.14 5.33 -20.38
N LEU A 314 -17.97 5.33 -19.06
CA LEU A 314 -19.09 5.46 -18.12
C LEU A 314 -19.71 6.85 -18.11
N LEU A 315 -18.88 7.91 -18.16
CA LEU A 315 -19.31 9.31 -18.08
C LEU A 315 -19.74 9.91 -19.43
N GLY A 316 -19.28 9.37 -20.56
CA GLY A 316 -19.70 9.83 -21.89
C GLY A 316 -19.44 11.32 -22.16
N PRO A 317 -20.31 12.01 -22.93
CA PRO A 317 -20.22 13.45 -23.22
C PRO A 317 -20.33 14.35 -21.97
N ALA A 318 -20.92 13.87 -20.87
CA ALA A 318 -21.16 14.67 -19.66
C ALA A 318 -19.87 15.18 -18.97
N LEU A 319 -18.69 14.61 -19.30
CA LEU A 319 -17.38 15.17 -18.91
C LEU A 319 -17.02 16.46 -19.66
N ARG A 320 -17.58 16.68 -20.85
CA ARG A 320 -17.32 17.83 -21.72
C ARG A 320 -18.22 19.01 -21.36
N ASP A 321 -19.44 18.73 -20.92
CA ASP A 321 -20.48 19.74 -20.74
C ASP A 321 -20.45 20.41 -19.35
N GLY A 322 -19.55 20.00 -18.45
CA GLY A 322 -19.47 20.55 -17.08
C GLY A 322 -20.72 20.31 -16.22
N ALA A 323 -21.67 19.51 -16.71
CA ALA A 323 -23.03 19.41 -16.19
C ALA A 323 -23.20 18.46 -14.98
N LEU A 324 -22.11 18.00 -14.36
CA LEU A 324 -22.19 17.06 -13.24
C LEU A 324 -22.19 17.81 -11.90
N PRO A 325 -23.34 17.92 -11.20
CA PRO A 325 -23.34 18.47 -9.85
C PRO A 325 -22.41 17.66 -8.94
N THR A 326 -21.77 18.35 -8.00
CA THR A 326 -20.96 17.70 -6.96
C THR A 326 -21.87 16.84 -6.08
N LEU A 327 -21.49 15.58 -5.87
CA LEU A 327 -22.20 14.68 -4.97
C LEU A 327 -22.12 15.20 -3.53
N HIS A 328 -23.16 15.93 -3.09
CA HIS A 328 -23.31 16.30 -1.70
C HIS A 328 -23.89 15.11 -0.93
N ALA A 329 -23.04 14.42 -0.17
CA ALA A 329 -23.50 13.33 0.68
C ALA A 329 -24.41 13.89 1.80
N PRO A 330 -25.68 13.44 1.91
CA PRO A 330 -26.50 13.79 3.06
C PRO A 330 -25.83 13.26 4.33
N ALA A 331 -25.81 14.09 5.38
CA ALA A 331 -25.24 13.72 6.67
C ALA A 331 -26.14 12.70 7.39
N LEU A 332 -26.05 11.43 7.01
CA LEU A 332 -26.76 10.38 7.74
C LEU A 332 -26.14 10.21 9.14
N PRO A 333 -26.95 10.11 10.20
CA PRO A 333 -26.46 9.93 11.56
C PRO A 333 -25.66 8.63 11.66
N ARG A 334 -24.40 8.74 12.13
CA ARG A 334 -23.49 7.61 12.34
C ARG A 334 -23.65 7.02 13.75
N ARG A 335 -23.59 5.69 13.87
CA ARG A 335 -23.68 4.97 15.15
C ARG A 335 -22.46 5.27 16.04
N ARG A 336 -22.67 5.56 17.32
CA ARG A 336 -21.61 5.79 18.36
C ARG A 336 -20.70 4.57 18.63
N SER A 337 -20.93 3.43 17.94
CA SER A 337 -20.24 2.15 18.17
C SER A 337 -18.75 2.18 17.83
N THR A 338 -18.31 3.04 16.92
CA THR A 338 -16.91 3.09 16.44
C THR A 338 -15.90 3.47 17.52
N ARG A 339 -16.28 4.36 18.43
CA ARG A 339 -15.40 4.79 19.53
C ARG A 339 -15.13 3.68 20.53
N ARG A 340 -16.14 2.84 20.82
CA ARG A 340 -15.99 1.69 21.72
C ARG A 340 -15.04 0.64 21.15
N VAL A 341 -15.17 0.35 19.86
CA VAL A 341 -14.25 -0.57 19.16
C VAL A 341 -12.82 -0.02 19.17
N ALA A 342 -12.61 1.26 18.86
CA ALA A 342 -11.29 1.89 18.94
C ALA A 342 -10.68 1.79 20.34
N GLY A 343 -11.48 2.11 21.38
CA GLY A 343 -11.03 2.03 22.77
C GLY A 343 -10.65 0.60 23.18
N PHE A 344 -11.47 -0.39 22.83
CA PHE A 344 -11.17 -1.79 23.09
C PHE A 344 -9.88 -2.25 22.41
N CYS A 345 -9.71 -1.99 21.11
CA CYS A 345 -8.50 -2.39 20.39
C CYS A 345 -7.25 -1.69 20.94
N ALA A 346 -7.35 -0.41 21.32
CA ALA A 346 -6.25 0.33 21.93
C ALA A 346 -5.84 -0.27 23.28
N VAL A 347 -6.82 -0.58 24.15
CA VAL A 347 -6.56 -1.20 25.46
C VAL A 347 -5.98 -2.59 25.27
N ALA A 348 -6.55 -3.43 24.41
CA ALA A 348 -6.07 -4.78 24.14
C ALA A 348 -4.61 -4.78 23.61
N LEU A 349 -4.29 -3.87 22.69
CA LEU A 349 -2.91 -3.70 22.21
C LEU A 349 -1.99 -3.23 23.33
N LEU A 350 -2.40 -2.22 24.10
CA LEU A 350 -1.58 -1.71 25.20
C LEU A 350 -1.31 -2.79 26.24
N THR A 351 -2.30 -3.60 26.58
CA THR A 351 -2.13 -4.73 27.51
C THR A 351 -1.17 -5.78 26.97
N LEU A 352 -1.28 -6.15 25.68
CA LEU A 352 -0.35 -7.11 25.05
C LEU A 352 1.08 -6.58 25.03
N VAL A 353 1.26 -5.31 24.67
CA VAL A 353 2.58 -4.68 24.61
C VAL A 353 3.18 -4.58 26.00
N VAL A 354 2.47 -4.01 26.98
CA VAL A 354 2.98 -3.85 28.35
C VAL A 354 3.29 -5.21 28.98
N ALA A 355 2.41 -6.21 28.83
CA ALA A 355 2.66 -7.55 29.36
C ALA A 355 3.89 -8.22 28.73
N GLY A 356 4.15 -7.98 27.44
CA GLY A 356 5.35 -8.46 26.76
C GLY A 356 6.63 -7.71 27.16
N LEU A 357 6.54 -6.42 27.45
CA LEU A 357 7.71 -5.63 27.88
C LEU A 357 8.24 -6.03 29.26
N LEU A 358 7.44 -6.72 30.07
CA LEU A 358 7.86 -7.24 31.38
C LEU A 358 8.67 -8.54 31.28
N ARG A 359 8.93 -9.07 30.08
CA ARG A 359 9.57 -10.36 29.82
C ARG A 359 10.78 -10.20 28.90
N ASP A 360 11.77 -11.07 29.01
CA ASP A 360 12.96 -11.03 28.15
C ASP A 360 12.67 -11.60 26.74
N PRO A 361 12.80 -10.81 25.66
CA PRO A 361 12.54 -11.26 24.30
C PRO A 361 13.70 -12.06 23.67
N LEU A 362 14.90 -12.03 24.26
CA LEU A 362 16.11 -12.65 23.71
C LEU A 362 16.50 -13.94 24.43
N HIS A 363 15.88 -14.26 25.56
CA HIS A 363 16.14 -15.48 26.29
C HIS A 363 15.75 -16.73 25.47
N VAL A 364 16.75 -17.52 25.08
CA VAL A 364 16.59 -18.75 24.29
C VAL A 364 16.59 -19.96 25.23
N ASP A 365 15.49 -20.71 25.26
CA ASP A 365 15.40 -22.01 25.92
C ASP A 365 15.10 -23.10 24.89
N THR A 366 16.13 -23.88 24.54
CA THR A 366 15.99 -24.93 23.51
C THR A 366 15.09 -26.09 23.93
N ALA A 367 14.85 -26.31 25.22
CA ALA A 367 13.93 -27.34 25.70
C ALA A 367 12.47 -26.89 25.55
N ALA A 368 12.23 -25.57 25.55
CA ALA A 368 10.92 -24.96 25.42
C ALA A 368 10.55 -24.59 23.98
N ARG A 369 11.04 -25.30 22.95
CA ARG A 369 10.70 -24.98 21.54
C ARG A 369 9.25 -25.31 21.21
N LEU A 370 8.56 -24.37 20.57
CA LEU A 370 7.19 -24.53 20.07
C LEU A 370 6.21 -25.06 21.14
N LEU A 371 6.34 -24.58 22.38
CA LEU A 371 5.40 -24.91 23.44
C LEU A 371 4.08 -24.15 23.25
N PRO A 372 2.94 -24.79 23.56
CA PRO A 372 1.64 -24.14 23.51
C PRO A 372 1.51 -23.05 24.58
N PRO A 373 0.52 -22.15 24.43
CA PRO A 373 0.19 -21.16 25.44
C PRO A 373 0.01 -21.77 26.83
N SER A 374 0.72 -21.22 27.82
CA SER A 374 0.71 -21.65 29.22
C SER A 374 0.81 -20.44 30.16
N ALA A 375 0.66 -20.64 31.47
CA ALA A 375 0.86 -19.56 32.44
C ALA A 375 2.30 -19.00 32.40
N ALA A 376 3.29 -19.87 32.14
CA ALA A 376 4.68 -19.48 31.97
C ALA A 376 4.88 -18.71 30.66
N HIS A 377 4.25 -19.13 29.56
CA HIS A 377 4.33 -18.49 28.25
C HIS A 377 2.92 -18.20 27.68
N PRO A 378 2.30 -17.04 27.97
CA PRO A 378 0.89 -16.78 27.66
C PRO A 378 0.52 -16.84 26.17
N LEU A 379 1.49 -16.62 25.27
CA LEU A 379 1.30 -16.80 23.82
C LEU A 379 2.11 -17.99 23.27
N GLY A 380 2.67 -18.83 24.14
CA GLY A 380 3.58 -19.91 23.78
C GLY A 380 4.99 -19.41 23.45
N THR A 381 5.79 -20.32 22.89
CA THR A 381 7.19 -20.05 22.50
C THR A 381 7.41 -20.27 21.00
N ASP A 382 8.47 -19.65 20.46
CA ASP A 382 8.85 -19.76 19.05
C ASP A 382 9.73 -20.98 18.74
N SER A 383 10.22 -21.08 17.50
CA SER A 383 11.07 -22.18 17.02
C SER A 383 12.44 -22.27 17.71
N LEU A 384 12.90 -21.21 18.39
CA LEU A 384 14.09 -21.21 19.23
C LEU A 384 13.75 -21.35 20.73
N GLY A 385 12.46 -21.40 21.09
CA GLY A 385 11.98 -21.47 22.47
C GLY A 385 11.97 -20.14 23.21
N ARG A 386 11.97 -19.02 22.48
CA ARG A 386 11.81 -17.68 23.06
C ARG A 386 10.34 -17.38 23.32
N ASP A 387 10.04 -16.61 24.37
CA ASP A 387 8.67 -16.22 24.72
C ASP A 387 8.05 -15.30 23.65
N LEU A 388 6.94 -15.74 23.03
CA LEU A 388 6.32 -15.03 21.93
C LEU A 388 5.68 -13.70 22.36
N LEU A 389 5.14 -13.63 23.59
CA LEU A 389 4.57 -12.40 24.13
C LEU A 389 5.66 -11.36 24.38
N ALA A 390 6.82 -11.80 24.90
CA ALA A 390 7.99 -10.95 25.10
C ALA A 390 8.47 -10.34 23.77
N ARG A 391 8.62 -11.20 22.75
CA ARG A 391 9.01 -10.76 21.39
C ARG A 391 7.96 -9.82 20.78
N LEU A 392 6.67 -10.08 20.97
CA LEU A 392 5.60 -9.22 20.45
C LEU A 392 5.62 -7.82 21.08
N GLY A 393 5.80 -7.74 22.41
CA GLY A 393 5.85 -6.47 23.14
C GLY A 393 7.07 -5.61 22.77
N HIS A 394 8.26 -6.21 22.73
CA HIS A 394 9.49 -5.52 22.33
C HIS A 394 9.49 -5.16 20.85
N GLY A 395 8.97 -6.05 19.99
CA GLY A 395 8.78 -5.77 18.57
C GLY A 395 7.83 -4.60 18.32
N ALA A 396 6.80 -4.44 19.16
CA ALA A 396 5.88 -3.30 19.04
C ALA A 396 6.60 -1.97 19.23
N LEU A 397 7.47 -1.85 20.25
CA LEU A 397 8.25 -0.63 20.47
C LEU A 397 9.20 -0.34 19.31
N ARG A 398 9.93 -1.36 18.86
CA ARG A 398 10.88 -1.21 17.74
C ARG A 398 10.15 -0.77 16.47
N THR A 399 9.16 -1.52 16.00
CA THR A 399 8.42 -1.19 14.78
C THR A 399 7.70 0.17 14.90
N ALA A 400 7.12 0.50 16.06
CA ALA A 400 6.47 1.79 16.26
C ALA A 400 7.44 2.98 16.28
N SER A 401 8.62 2.84 16.88
CA SER A 401 9.64 3.90 16.90
C SER A 401 10.16 4.22 15.50
N VAL A 402 10.41 3.19 14.69
CA VAL A 402 10.86 3.35 13.29
C VAL A 402 9.73 3.98 12.47
N ALA A 403 8.48 3.51 12.64
CA ALA A 403 7.33 4.09 11.97
C ALA A 403 7.12 5.57 12.32
N PHE A 404 7.34 5.96 13.57
CA PHE A 404 7.28 7.35 14.01
C PHE A 404 8.35 8.20 13.33
N ALA A 405 9.61 7.75 13.34
CA ALA A 405 10.72 8.45 12.69
C ALA A 405 10.49 8.61 11.17
N VAL A 406 10.13 7.51 10.48
CA VAL A 406 9.79 7.50 9.05
C VAL A 406 8.64 8.45 8.74
N THR A 407 7.60 8.46 9.59
CA THR A 407 6.45 9.37 9.41
C THR A 407 6.85 10.83 9.59
N ALA A 408 7.70 11.14 10.58
CA ALA A 408 8.21 12.48 10.81
C ALA A 408 9.04 12.99 9.62
N VAL A 409 10.00 12.19 9.14
CA VAL A 409 10.83 12.52 7.97
C VAL A 409 9.96 12.67 6.72
N SER A 410 9.06 11.74 6.46
CA SER A 410 8.14 11.80 5.31
C SER A 410 7.24 13.03 5.35
N THR A 411 6.80 13.44 6.55
CA THR A 411 5.97 14.64 6.73
C THR A 411 6.79 15.90 6.47
N ALA A 412 8.02 15.97 6.96
CA ALA A 412 8.93 17.09 6.71
C ALA A 412 9.23 17.24 5.20
N LEU A 413 9.61 16.14 4.53
CA LEU A 413 9.82 16.13 3.08
C LEU A 413 8.54 16.49 2.32
N GLY A 414 7.39 15.99 2.77
CA GLY A 414 6.09 16.32 2.21
C GLY A 414 5.77 17.82 2.29
N LEU A 415 6.00 18.44 3.45
CA LEU A 415 5.82 19.89 3.63
C LEU A 415 6.76 20.67 2.70
N LEU A 416 8.04 20.32 2.66
CA LEU A 416 9.04 21.00 1.84
C LEU A 416 8.70 20.91 0.34
N LEU A 417 8.44 19.70 -0.16
CA LEU A 417 8.14 19.45 -1.57
C LEU A 417 6.76 19.97 -1.97
N GLY A 418 5.77 19.92 -1.08
CA GLY A 418 4.43 20.47 -1.32
C GLY A 418 4.40 22.00 -1.37
N MET A 419 5.28 22.67 -0.62
CA MET A 419 5.47 24.12 -0.75
C MET A 419 6.13 24.52 -2.09
N ALA A 420 6.95 23.64 -2.66
CA ALA A 420 7.60 23.79 -3.96
C ALA A 420 6.69 23.39 -5.14
N ALA A 421 5.48 23.95 -5.21
CA ALA A 421 4.35 23.49 -6.03
C ALA A 421 4.64 23.11 -7.50
N ARG A 422 5.60 23.75 -8.19
CA ARG A 422 5.95 23.39 -9.59
C ARG A 422 6.80 22.13 -9.70
N VAL A 423 7.84 21.98 -8.88
CA VAL A 423 8.75 20.81 -8.91
C VAL A 423 8.13 19.64 -8.15
N GLY A 424 7.48 19.93 -7.01
CA GLY A 424 6.86 18.93 -6.16
C GLY A 424 5.74 18.15 -6.85
N ALA A 425 4.93 18.79 -7.72
CA ALA A 425 3.82 18.13 -8.39
C ALA A 425 4.27 16.98 -9.31
N GLY A 426 5.31 17.18 -10.13
CA GLY A 426 5.85 16.16 -11.02
C GLY A 426 6.46 14.98 -10.26
N LEU A 427 7.28 15.27 -9.24
CA LEU A 427 7.90 14.24 -8.40
C LEU A 427 6.86 13.44 -7.59
N THR A 428 5.84 14.11 -7.07
CA THR A 428 4.77 13.46 -6.30
C THR A 428 4.02 12.45 -7.16
N GLU A 429 3.72 12.83 -8.40
CA GLU A 429 3.06 11.96 -9.36
C GLU A 429 3.92 10.73 -9.69
N VAL A 430 5.21 10.94 -9.96
CA VAL A 430 6.19 9.87 -10.19
C VAL A 430 6.19 8.87 -9.04
N VAL A 431 6.47 9.35 -7.83
CA VAL A 431 6.66 8.49 -6.65
C VAL A 431 5.37 7.80 -6.22
N SER A 432 4.20 8.44 -6.44
CA SER A 432 2.91 7.85 -6.08
C SER A 432 2.55 6.57 -6.87
N THR A 433 3.28 6.31 -7.97
CA THR A 433 3.07 5.12 -8.81
C THR A 433 3.99 3.96 -8.45
N LEU A 434 4.99 4.19 -7.60
CA LEU A 434 5.94 3.16 -7.17
C LEU A 434 5.35 2.34 -6.01
N PRO A 435 5.23 1.01 -6.14
CA PRO A 435 4.93 0.15 -5.01
C PRO A 435 6.03 0.24 -3.95
N ALA A 436 5.66 0.40 -2.68
CA ALA A 436 6.61 0.46 -1.57
C ALA A 436 7.49 -0.80 -1.46
N VAL A 437 6.99 -1.96 -1.91
CA VAL A 437 7.77 -3.19 -1.97
C VAL A 437 8.93 -3.07 -2.95
N LEU A 438 8.74 -2.46 -4.13
CA LEU A 438 9.84 -2.26 -5.08
C LEU A 438 10.92 -1.33 -4.51
N ALA A 439 10.52 -0.26 -3.82
CA ALA A 439 11.48 0.58 -3.08
C ALA A 439 12.21 -0.23 -1.99
N GLY A 440 11.51 -1.16 -1.33
CA GLY A 440 12.08 -2.11 -0.37
C GLY A 440 13.11 -3.05 -0.98
N LEU A 441 12.80 -3.62 -2.15
CA LEU A 441 13.72 -4.49 -2.90
C LEU A 441 15.00 -3.74 -3.27
N LEU A 442 14.87 -2.53 -3.82
CA LEU A 442 16.00 -1.71 -4.24
C LEU A 442 16.90 -1.30 -3.07
N THR A 443 16.31 -0.81 -1.98
CA THR A 443 17.07 -0.41 -0.79
C THR A 443 17.77 -1.61 -0.15
N THR A 444 17.06 -2.74 -0.03
CA THR A 444 17.63 -3.99 0.51
C THR A 444 18.79 -4.49 -0.35
N ALA A 445 18.69 -4.38 -1.66
CA ALA A 445 19.75 -4.83 -2.55
C ALA A 445 21.01 -3.94 -2.48
N VAL A 446 20.88 -2.68 -2.04
CA VAL A 446 22.00 -1.75 -1.80
C VAL A 446 22.60 -1.91 -0.41
N THR A 447 21.77 -1.91 0.64
CA THR A 447 22.23 -1.89 2.04
C THR A 447 22.26 -3.27 2.70
N GLY A 448 21.77 -4.30 2.02
CA GLY A 448 21.35 -5.55 2.65
C GLY A 448 20.05 -5.39 3.45
N PRO A 449 19.47 -6.52 3.89
CA PRO A 449 18.29 -6.53 4.76
C PRO A 449 18.56 -5.84 6.09
N SER A 450 17.88 -4.72 6.35
CA SER A 450 18.06 -3.95 7.60
C SER A 450 16.86 -3.05 7.90
N VAL A 451 16.72 -2.63 9.17
CA VAL A 451 15.71 -1.61 9.52
C VAL A 451 15.93 -0.29 8.83
N TRP A 452 17.18 0.13 8.66
CA TRP A 452 17.49 1.38 7.98
C TRP A 452 17.14 1.30 6.49
N GLY A 453 17.41 0.17 5.82
CA GLY A 453 16.98 -0.10 4.44
C GLY A 453 15.46 -0.02 4.30
N ALA A 454 14.72 -0.73 5.16
CA ALA A 454 13.25 -0.65 5.16
C ALA A 454 12.72 0.76 5.47
N ALA A 455 13.33 1.48 6.42
CA ALA A 455 12.95 2.85 6.75
C ALA A 455 13.17 3.80 5.56
N LEU A 456 14.31 3.68 4.87
CA LEU A 456 14.60 4.44 3.66
C LEU A 456 13.60 4.12 2.55
N ALA A 457 13.27 2.85 2.33
CA ALA A 457 12.27 2.43 1.35
C ALA A 457 10.92 3.11 1.56
N VAL A 458 10.45 3.11 2.81
CA VAL A 458 9.18 3.73 3.17
C VAL A 458 9.28 5.26 3.09
N CYS A 459 10.41 5.86 3.48
CA CYS A 459 10.64 7.29 3.31
C CYS A 459 10.59 7.72 1.84
N LEU A 460 11.23 6.97 0.92
CA LEU A 460 11.28 7.29 -0.52
C LEU A 460 9.91 7.44 -1.16
N VAL A 461 8.91 6.70 -0.66
CA VAL A 461 7.54 6.70 -1.21
C VAL A 461 6.56 7.47 -0.31
N GLY A 462 6.77 7.44 1.00
CA GLY A 462 5.82 7.87 2.03
C GLY A 462 5.56 9.37 2.10
N TRP A 463 6.48 10.19 1.58
CA TRP A 463 6.36 11.67 1.54
C TRP A 463 5.32 12.16 0.53
N SER A 464 5.08 11.41 -0.56
CA SER A 464 4.25 11.85 -1.69
C SER A 464 2.82 12.25 -1.28
N PRO A 465 2.08 11.47 -0.49
CA PRO A 465 0.74 11.87 -0.05
C PRO A 465 0.72 13.13 0.82
N TYR A 466 1.78 13.38 1.60
CA TYR A 466 1.90 14.61 2.40
C TYR A 466 2.22 15.83 1.54
N ALA A 467 3.05 15.67 0.48
CA ALA A 467 3.30 16.73 -0.49
C ALA A 467 2.05 17.12 -1.26
N ALA A 468 1.29 16.13 -1.75
CA ALA A 468 0.02 16.38 -2.43
C ALA A 468 -0.98 17.13 -1.54
N GLN A 469 -1.13 16.71 -0.27
CA GLN A 469 -2.00 17.37 0.69
C GLN A 469 -1.55 18.81 0.98
N THR A 470 -0.25 19.01 1.20
CA THR A 470 0.34 20.34 1.47
C THR A 470 0.09 21.28 0.30
N ALA A 471 0.34 20.82 -0.93
CA ALA A 471 0.12 21.62 -2.14
C ALA A 471 -1.35 22.03 -2.30
N ALA A 472 -2.29 21.09 -2.08
CA ALA A 472 -3.72 21.35 -2.18
C ALA A 472 -4.22 22.36 -1.12
N LEU A 473 -3.78 22.22 0.14
CA LEU A 473 -4.12 23.16 1.21
C LEU A 473 -3.52 24.54 0.96
N LEU A 474 -2.30 24.59 0.44
CA LEU A 474 -1.62 25.83 0.09
C LEU A 474 -2.33 26.57 -1.05
N GLU A 475 -2.80 25.85 -2.05
CA GLU A 475 -3.61 26.40 -3.14
C GLU A 475 -4.93 26.98 -2.60
N GLN A 476 -5.61 26.25 -1.73
CA GLN A 476 -6.84 26.71 -1.07
C GLN A 476 -6.62 27.97 -0.22
N GLU A 477 -5.57 28.01 0.60
CA GLU A 477 -5.26 29.18 1.44
C GLU A 477 -4.82 30.39 0.60
N ARG A 478 -4.10 30.19 -0.50
CA ARG A 478 -3.72 31.28 -1.42
C ARG A 478 -4.93 31.90 -2.13
N ALA A 479 -5.98 31.12 -2.35
CA ALA A 479 -7.22 31.61 -2.95
C ALA A 479 -8.15 32.33 -1.95
N SER A 480 -7.77 32.41 -0.68
CA SER A 480 -8.60 33.04 0.36
C SER A 480 -8.57 34.58 0.29
N GLY A 481 -9.70 35.21 0.62
CA GLY A 481 -9.83 36.67 0.61
C GLY A 481 -8.91 37.39 1.60
N HIS A 482 -8.62 36.77 2.76
CA HIS A 482 -7.68 37.33 3.74
C HIS A 482 -6.26 37.44 3.19
N MET A 483 -5.90 36.56 2.25
CA MET A 483 -4.57 36.57 1.66
C MET A 483 -4.38 37.70 0.66
N LEU A 484 -5.42 38.00 -0.13
CA LEU A 484 -5.44 39.18 -1.00
C LEU A 484 -5.34 40.48 -0.18
N ALA A 485 -6.04 40.56 0.95
CA ALA A 485 -5.95 41.71 1.85
C ALA A 485 -4.52 41.90 2.40
N ALA A 486 -3.90 40.84 2.93
CA ALA A 486 -2.53 40.94 3.44
C ALA A 486 -1.51 41.39 2.37
N ILE A 487 -1.65 40.90 1.13
CA ILE A 487 -0.82 41.34 0.00
C ILE A 487 -1.05 42.83 -0.30
N SER A 488 -2.29 43.32 -0.27
CA SER A 488 -2.59 44.74 -0.48
C SER A 488 -2.00 45.67 0.60
N PHE A 489 -1.79 45.16 1.82
CA PHE A 489 -1.09 45.86 2.90
C PHE A 489 0.45 45.78 2.82
N GLY A 490 1.01 45.27 1.72
CA GLY A 490 2.45 45.22 1.50
C GLY A 490 3.18 44.07 2.18
N ALA A 491 2.47 43.03 2.63
CA ALA A 491 3.09 41.87 3.26
C ALA A 491 4.08 41.16 2.31
N ASP A 492 5.30 40.95 2.78
CA ASP A 492 6.34 40.28 2.01
C ASP A 492 6.17 38.74 2.00
N ARG A 493 6.87 38.06 1.08
CA ARG A 493 6.73 36.61 0.87
C ARG A 493 7.09 35.80 2.13
N ARG A 494 8.06 36.25 2.94
CA ARG A 494 8.48 35.53 4.14
C ARG A 494 7.44 35.68 5.25
N TYR A 495 6.88 36.88 5.42
CA TYR A 495 5.77 37.11 6.34
C TYR A 495 4.54 36.29 5.98
N LEU A 496 4.11 36.32 4.71
CA LEU A 496 2.97 35.53 4.22
C LEU A 496 3.17 34.03 4.49
N LEU A 497 4.37 33.51 4.21
CA LEU A 497 4.68 32.10 4.43
C LEU A 497 4.67 31.71 5.90
N ARG A 498 5.32 32.49 6.78
CA ARG A 498 5.45 32.14 8.20
C ARG A 498 4.20 32.42 9.03
N ARG A 499 3.45 33.48 8.70
CA ARG A 499 2.32 33.95 9.52
C ARG A 499 0.97 33.48 9.02
N HIS A 500 0.81 33.24 7.73
CA HIS A 500 -0.49 32.82 7.15
C HIS A 500 -0.45 31.39 6.61
N LEU A 501 0.50 31.07 5.73
CA LEU A 501 0.47 29.80 5.00
C LEU A 501 0.90 28.60 5.87
N LEU A 502 2.06 28.67 6.54
CA LEU A 502 2.56 27.56 7.34
C LEU A 502 1.64 27.24 8.54
N PRO A 503 1.15 28.22 9.33
CA PRO A 503 0.23 27.95 10.44
C PRO A 503 -1.12 27.39 10.00
N ALA A 504 -1.57 27.70 8.78
CA ALA A 504 -2.81 27.16 8.24
C ALA A 504 -2.67 25.69 7.79
N VAL A 505 -1.55 25.35 7.16
CA VAL A 505 -1.33 24.01 6.57
C VAL A 505 -0.86 23.00 7.63
N LEU A 506 0.02 23.40 8.55
CA LEU A 506 0.73 22.52 9.47
C LEU A 506 -0.22 21.66 10.36
N PRO A 507 -1.28 22.19 10.99
CA PRO A 507 -2.17 21.40 11.84
C PRO A 507 -2.89 20.27 11.07
N SER A 508 -3.28 20.53 9.82
CA SER A 508 -3.97 19.56 8.96
C SER A 508 -3.03 18.44 8.52
N VAL A 509 -1.79 18.79 8.16
CA VAL A 509 -0.77 17.83 7.74
C VAL A 509 -0.30 16.97 8.93
N LEU A 510 -0.03 17.57 10.10
CA LEU A 510 0.35 16.84 11.32
C LEU A 510 -0.76 15.90 11.78
N ARG A 511 -2.01 16.34 11.73
CA ARG A 511 -3.15 15.47 12.04
C ARG A 511 -3.22 14.27 11.09
N ASN A 512 -2.98 14.48 9.79
CA ASN A 512 -2.95 13.39 8.82
C ASN A 512 -1.75 12.44 9.08
N ALA A 513 -0.59 12.97 9.44
CA ALA A 513 0.59 12.17 9.80
C ALA A 513 0.29 11.23 10.97
N LEU A 514 -0.34 11.72 12.04
CA LEU A 514 -0.76 10.89 13.18
C LEU A 514 -1.77 9.80 12.78
N LEU A 515 -2.69 10.11 11.86
CA LEU A 515 -3.68 9.14 11.36
C LEU A 515 -3.06 8.07 10.44
N ARG A 516 -1.94 8.39 9.77
CA ARG A 516 -1.22 7.47 8.88
C ARG A 516 -0.18 6.62 9.60
N LEU A 517 0.24 6.99 10.82
CA LEU A 517 1.25 6.25 11.59
C LEU A 517 0.97 4.74 11.69
N PRO A 518 -0.26 4.27 12.04
CA PRO A 518 -0.54 2.83 12.04
C PRO A 518 -0.35 2.18 10.67
N THR A 519 -0.71 2.87 9.58
CA THR A 519 -0.47 2.36 8.22
C THR A 519 1.03 2.27 7.92
N THR A 520 1.84 3.22 8.39
CA THR A 520 3.31 3.14 8.28
C THR A 520 3.87 1.92 9.02
N VAL A 521 3.36 1.62 10.22
CA VAL A 521 3.72 0.39 10.97
C VAL A 521 3.39 -0.86 10.15
N LEU A 522 2.19 -0.93 9.55
CA LEU A 522 1.78 -2.07 8.72
C LEU A 522 2.64 -2.22 7.45
N VAL A 523 3.10 -1.12 6.85
CA VAL A 523 4.01 -1.16 5.70
C VAL A 523 5.38 -1.66 6.12
N LEU A 524 5.94 -1.17 7.23
CA LEU A 524 7.22 -1.65 7.76
C LEU A 524 7.15 -3.13 8.14
N ALA A 525 6.07 -3.56 8.81
CA ALA A 525 5.84 -4.97 9.10
C ALA A 525 5.70 -5.80 7.81
N SER A 526 5.09 -5.27 6.75
CA SER A 526 5.04 -5.97 5.45
C SER A 526 6.44 -6.15 4.84
N LEU A 527 7.32 -5.16 4.95
CA LEU A 527 8.70 -5.26 4.47
C LEU A 527 9.53 -6.22 5.34
N GLY A 528 9.39 -6.14 6.67
CA GLY A 528 10.00 -7.06 7.62
C GLY A 528 9.57 -8.51 7.37
N PHE A 529 8.28 -8.73 7.08
CA PHE A 529 7.74 -10.04 6.69
C PHE A 529 8.36 -10.57 5.39
N LEU A 530 8.59 -9.69 4.41
CA LEU A 530 9.26 -10.06 3.17
C LEU A 530 10.76 -10.35 3.37
N GLY A 531 11.31 -10.11 4.56
CA GLY A 531 12.73 -10.28 4.87
C GLY A 531 13.57 -9.05 4.52
N LEU A 532 12.94 -7.91 4.19
CA LEU A 532 13.58 -6.67 3.78
C LEU A 532 13.83 -5.71 4.96
N GLY A 533 13.42 -6.09 6.17
CA GLY A 533 13.51 -5.27 7.39
C GLY A 533 14.53 -5.77 8.41
N GLU A 534 14.22 -5.55 9.69
CA GLU A 534 15.06 -5.97 10.83
C GLU A 534 15.42 -7.46 10.74
N GLN A 535 16.68 -7.77 11.05
CA GLN A 535 17.17 -9.14 11.07
C GLN A 535 17.15 -9.71 12.50
N PRO A 536 17.06 -11.05 12.65
CA PRO A 536 17.19 -11.68 13.96
C PRO A 536 18.58 -11.37 14.56
N PRO A 537 18.72 -11.28 15.89
CA PRO A 537 17.78 -11.74 16.92
C PRO A 537 16.73 -10.70 17.35
N THR A 538 16.80 -9.46 16.86
CA THR A 538 15.92 -8.37 17.29
C THR A 538 14.45 -8.61 16.92
N PRO A 539 13.50 -8.40 17.84
CA PRO A 539 12.08 -8.63 17.58
C PRO A 539 11.48 -7.52 16.70
N GLU A 540 10.71 -7.91 15.70
CA GLU A 540 9.99 -7.03 14.77
C GLU A 540 8.71 -7.73 14.31
N TRP A 541 7.57 -7.03 14.25
CA TRP A 541 6.26 -7.65 14.00
C TRP A 541 6.14 -8.40 12.67
N GLY A 542 6.67 -7.84 11.59
CA GLY A 542 6.72 -8.52 10.30
C GLY A 542 7.59 -9.76 10.33
N ARG A 543 8.79 -9.63 10.91
CA ARG A 543 9.75 -10.72 11.01
C ARG A 543 9.21 -11.89 11.84
N LEU A 544 8.54 -11.59 12.96
CA LEU A 544 7.89 -12.59 13.83
C LEU A 544 6.89 -13.47 13.07
N LEU A 545 6.12 -12.90 12.14
CA LEU A 545 5.23 -13.70 11.30
C LEU A 545 6.01 -14.57 10.32
N SER A 546 7.01 -14.00 9.64
CA SER A 546 7.78 -14.74 8.62
C SER A 546 8.58 -15.91 9.17
N GLU A 547 9.15 -15.77 10.39
CA GLU A 547 9.92 -16.82 11.06
C GLU A 547 9.05 -18.00 11.50
N ASN A 548 7.79 -17.71 11.86
CA ASN A 548 6.86 -18.70 12.41
C ASN A 548 5.95 -19.34 11.34
N GLN A 549 5.85 -18.74 10.15
CA GLN A 549 5.02 -19.26 9.05
C GLN A 549 5.31 -20.72 8.68
N PRO A 550 6.59 -21.19 8.60
CA PRO A 550 6.89 -22.59 8.30
C PRO A 550 6.43 -23.58 9.38
N TYR A 551 6.26 -23.10 10.62
CA TYR A 551 5.87 -23.92 11.77
C TYR A 551 4.37 -23.88 12.06
N ALA A 552 3.56 -23.27 11.18
CA ALA A 552 2.13 -23.09 11.40
C ALA A 552 1.36 -24.40 11.56
N GLU A 553 1.85 -25.51 10.99
CA GLU A 553 1.27 -26.85 11.13
C GLU A 553 1.44 -27.43 12.54
N LEU A 554 2.60 -27.17 13.16
CA LEU A 554 2.93 -27.69 14.49
C LEU A 554 2.46 -26.75 15.60
N ALA A 555 2.60 -25.44 15.40
CA ALA A 555 2.41 -24.43 16.42
C ALA A 555 1.66 -23.21 15.87
N PRO A 556 0.35 -23.32 15.55
CA PRO A 556 -0.40 -22.25 14.87
C PRO A 556 -0.49 -20.94 15.68
N TRP A 557 -0.41 -21.00 17.02
CA TRP A 557 -0.41 -19.81 17.88
C TRP A 557 0.77 -18.87 17.59
N THR A 558 1.90 -19.40 17.10
CA THR A 558 3.11 -18.62 16.78
C THR A 558 2.88 -17.62 15.64
N VAL A 559 1.96 -17.94 14.73
CA VAL A 559 1.51 -17.04 13.65
C VAL A 559 0.31 -16.21 14.11
N LEU A 560 -0.67 -16.84 14.78
CA LEU A 560 -1.92 -16.21 15.18
C LEU A 560 -1.72 -15.07 16.20
N GLY A 561 -0.75 -15.18 17.11
CA GLY A 561 -0.46 -14.14 18.11
C GLY A 561 -0.04 -12.81 17.49
N PRO A 562 1.10 -12.75 16.78
CA PRO A 562 1.52 -11.55 16.04
C PRO A 562 0.48 -11.07 15.02
N ALA A 563 -0.22 -12.01 14.36
CA ALA A 563 -1.27 -11.67 13.42
C ALA A 563 -2.42 -10.91 14.08
N CYS A 564 -2.91 -11.39 15.23
CA CYS A 564 -3.95 -10.72 16.00
C CYS A 564 -3.55 -9.31 16.43
N ALA A 565 -2.30 -9.08 16.83
CA ALA A 565 -1.81 -7.74 17.18
C ALA A 565 -1.85 -6.78 15.96
N LEU A 566 -1.41 -7.24 14.79
CA LEU A 566 -1.51 -6.44 13.56
C LEU A 566 -2.96 -6.19 13.14
N VAL A 567 -3.86 -7.16 13.29
CA VAL A 567 -5.31 -6.98 13.05
C VAL A 567 -5.88 -5.91 13.99
N LEU A 568 -5.57 -5.97 15.28
CA LEU A 568 -6.02 -4.97 16.26
C LEU A 568 -5.50 -3.57 15.89
N LEU A 569 -4.25 -3.46 15.41
CA LEU A 569 -3.69 -2.19 14.95
C LEU A 569 -4.43 -1.67 13.71
N SER A 570 -4.72 -2.52 12.74
CA SER A 570 -5.52 -2.16 11.56
C SER A 570 -6.92 -1.66 11.93
N VAL A 571 -7.60 -2.34 12.84
CA VAL A 571 -8.93 -1.95 13.34
C VAL A 571 -8.87 -0.60 14.07
N LEU A 572 -7.83 -0.39 14.89
CA LEU A 572 -7.59 0.86 15.60
C LEU A 572 -7.37 2.01 14.63
N ALA A 573 -6.54 1.83 13.60
CA ALA A 573 -6.25 2.83 12.57
C ALA A 573 -7.52 3.35 11.91
N VAL A 574 -8.39 2.44 11.48
CA VAL A 574 -9.67 2.77 10.84
C VAL A 574 -10.64 3.43 11.80
N SER A 575 -10.77 2.88 13.00
CA SER A 575 -11.76 3.36 13.98
C SER A 575 -11.38 4.75 14.53
N GLY A 576 -10.09 5.06 14.60
CA GLY A 576 -9.55 6.38 14.93
C GLY A 576 -9.91 7.46 13.90
N THR A 577 -9.69 7.18 12.60
CA THR A 577 -10.03 8.11 11.52
C THR A 577 -11.53 8.43 11.47
N ALA A 578 -12.39 7.44 11.73
CA ALA A 578 -13.85 7.62 11.78
C ALA A 578 -14.30 8.50 12.96
N SER A 579 -13.63 8.39 14.10
CA SER A 579 -13.98 9.11 15.34
C SER A 579 -13.60 10.60 15.30
N GLY A 580 -12.52 10.94 14.61
CA GLY A 580 -12.03 12.33 14.46
C GLY A 580 -12.93 13.22 13.60
N ARG A 581 -13.67 12.67 12.62
CA ARG A 581 -14.59 13.44 11.77
C ARG A 581 -15.86 13.92 12.51
N GLY A 582 -16.29 13.21 13.56
CA GLY A 582 -17.49 13.55 14.32
C GLY A 582 -17.33 14.77 15.25
N ARG A 583 -16.10 15.09 15.68
CA ARG A 583 -15.83 16.24 16.57
C ARG A 583 -15.83 17.58 15.83
N ALA A 584 -15.40 17.62 14.57
CA ALA A 584 -15.34 18.85 13.78
C ALA A 584 -16.75 19.41 13.47
N ARG A 585 -17.69 18.54 13.06
CA ARG A 585 -19.08 18.95 12.79
C ARG A 585 -19.87 19.37 14.04
N GLY A 586 -19.47 18.95 15.23
CA GLY A 586 -20.12 19.36 16.48
C GLY A 586 -19.84 20.81 16.87
N ARG A 587 -18.78 21.41 16.30
CA ARG A 587 -18.43 22.83 16.50
C ARG A 587 -19.03 23.77 15.46
N GLU A 588 -19.46 23.27 14.30
CA GLU A 588 -20.27 24.02 13.32
C GLU A 588 -21.77 24.05 13.69
N LYS A 589 -22.09 24.21 14.99
CA LYS A 589 -23.39 24.78 15.32
C LYS A 589 -23.31 26.25 14.94
N VAL A 590 -23.88 26.56 13.78
CA VAL A 590 -24.18 27.92 13.32
C VAL A 590 -24.61 28.75 14.53
N PRO A 591 -23.96 29.88 14.85
CA PRO A 591 -24.50 30.78 15.86
C PRO A 591 -25.89 31.15 15.39
N SER A 592 -26.89 30.80 16.20
CA SER A 592 -28.26 31.22 15.99
C SER A 592 -28.25 32.74 15.87
N LEU A 593 -28.43 33.25 14.66
CA LEU A 593 -28.86 34.62 14.44
C LEU A 593 -30.28 34.72 15.03
N GLN A 594 -30.33 35.00 16.33
CA GLN A 594 -31.49 35.46 17.07
C GLN A 594 -31.07 36.72 17.81
N LYS A 595 -31.12 37.85 17.13
CA LYS A 595 -32.04 38.97 17.37
C LYS A 595 -31.62 40.16 16.52
#